data_AF-A0A3D3X5N8-F1
#
_entry.id   AF-A0A3D3X5N8-F1
#
_cell.length_a   1.000
_cell.length_b   1.000
_cell.length_c   1.000
_cell.angle_alpha   90.00
_cell.angle_beta   90.00
_cell.angle_gamma   90.00
#
_symmetry.space_group_name_H-M   'P 1'
#
loop_
_entity.id
_entity.type
_entity.pdbx_description
1 polymer ?
#
loop_
_entity_poly.entity_id
_entity_poly.type
_entity_poly.pdbx_seq_one_letter_code
_entity_poly.pdbx_strand_id
1 'polypeptide(L)'
;INFDTKSLNAHPFFHLEMCVPAPKMDWETRFRWRDYFNSGGTLFLDACPVSKISGDEKNLYRSWKDWGRMIFPGTGWSPLNRKHALSFSFYLLEKRMLLGREGSPFSILEHDGRVILLHNQSRRWSWHTLKSKPVTAKLNPPNVEIHLRLFINLLMLLFTGDYKQDQLHLPTILLRRR
;
A
#
# COMPACT_ATOMS: atom_id res chain seq x y z
N ILE A 1 7.04 -14.08 5.59
CA ILE A 1 8.34 -13.97 4.88
C ILE A 1 9.38 -13.81 5.97
N ASN A 2 10.44 -14.63 5.99
CA ASN A 2 11.53 -14.43 6.95
C ASN A 2 12.41 -13.29 6.42
N PHE A 3 12.32 -12.11 7.03
CA PHE A 3 12.88 -10.86 6.51
C PHE A 3 14.39 -10.75 6.64
N ASP A 4 15.03 -11.69 7.37
CA ASP A 4 16.46 -11.63 7.68
C ASP A 4 17.38 -12.30 6.67
N THR A 5 16.88 -13.25 5.87
CA THR A 5 17.75 -14.16 5.10
C THR A 5 17.62 -14.03 3.58
N LYS A 6 16.73 -13.16 3.08
CA LYS A 6 16.51 -12.99 1.64
C LYS A 6 16.95 -11.62 1.15
N SER A 7 17.57 -11.59 -0.04
CA SER A 7 17.85 -10.35 -0.78
C SER A 7 16.53 -9.63 -1.06
N LEU A 8 16.30 -8.49 -0.39
CA LEU A 8 15.12 -7.66 -0.58
C LEU A 8 15.02 -7.16 -2.03
N ASN A 9 16.17 -6.94 -2.68
CA ASN A 9 16.27 -6.39 -4.02
C ASN A 9 15.78 -7.34 -5.13
N ALA A 10 15.58 -8.63 -4.82
CA ALA A 10 15.00 -9.58 -5.79
C ALA A 10 13.51 -9.29 -6.08
N HIS A 11 12.83 -8.56 -5.21
CA HIS A 11 11.41 -8.28 -5.34
C HIS A 11 11.12 -6.78 -5.14
N PRO A 12 10.70 -6.05 -6.18
CA PRO A 12 10.39 -4.62 -6.06
C PRO A 12 9.18 -4.35 -5.16
N PHE A 13 8.40 -5.39 -4.85
CA PHE A 13 7.21 -5.29 -4.04
C PHE A 13 7.08 -6.47 -3.07
N PHE A 14 6.77 -6.17 -1.81
CA PHE A 14 6.40 -7.16 -0.81
C PHE A 14 4.96 -6.94 -0.33
N HIS A 15 4.24 -8.03 -0.12
CA HIS A 15 2.94 -8.07 0.57
C HIS A 15 3.10 -8.84 1.88
N LEU A 16 2.56 -8.28 2.96
CA LEU A 16 2.56 -8.89 4.29
C LEU A 16 1.20 -8.70 4.97
N GLU A 17 0.67 -9.76 5.57
CA GLU A 17 -0.49 -9.68 6.45
C GLU A 17 -0.03 -9.37 7.89
N MET A 18 -0.57 -8.31 8.50
CA MET A 18 -0.21 -7.83 9.84
C MET A 18 -0.85 -8.68 10.96
N CYS A 19 -0.62 -9.99 10.95
CA CYS A 19 -1.14 -10.92 11.95
C CYS A 19 -0.35 -10.93 13.27
N VAL A 20 0.84 -10.33 13.26
CA VAL A 20 1.74 -10.22 14.42
C VAL A 20 2.29 -8.79 14.51
N PRO A 21 2.75 -8.35 15.69
CA PRO A 21 3.38 -7.04 15.84
C PRO A 21 4.60 -6.92 14.92
N ALA A 22 4.94 -5.69 14.56
CA ALA A 22 6.15 -5.43 13.80
C ALA A 22 7.39 -5.96 14.56
N PRO A 23 8.36 -6.57 13.86
CA PRO A 23 9.58 -7.07 14.50
C PRO A 23 10.38 -5.91 15.11
N LYS A 24 11.20 -6.22 16.12
CA LYS A 24 12.15 -5.24 16.65
C LYS A 24 13.09 -4.79 15.53
N MET A 25 13.40 -3.49 15.53
CA MET A 25 14.28 -2.90 14.53
C MET A 25 15.63 -2.59 15.15
N ASP A 26 16.66 -3.32 14.73
CA ASP A 26 18.05 -2.96 14.97
C ASP A 26 18.59 -2.04 13.85
N TRP A 27 19.83 -1.60 14.01
CA TRP A 27 20.47 -0.69 13.06
C TRP A 27 20.67 -1.31 11.68
N GLU A 28 21.11 -2.56 11.61
CA GLU A 28 21.37 -3.26 10.35
C GLU A 28 20.07 -3.44 9.55
N THR A 29 19.02 -3.93 10.20
CA THR A 29 17.69 -4.09 9.61
C THR A 29 17.14 -2.75 9.12
N ARG A 30 17.31 -1.68 9.91
CA ARG A 30 16.88 -0.35 9.52
C ARG A 30 17.55 0.13 8.24
N PHE A 31 18.88 0.02 8.15
CA PHE A 31 19.62 0.44 6.95
C PHE A 31 19.24 -0.41 5.74
N ARG A 32 19.12 -1.73 5.91
CA ARG A 32 18.71 -2.65 4.85
C ARG A 32 17.34 -2.29 4.26
N TRP A 33 16.36 -1.96 5.09
CA TRP A 33 15.05 -1.53 4.60
C TRP A 33 15.08 -0.13 3.98
N ARG A 34 15.87 0.79 4.55
CA ARG A 34 16.04 2.12 3.98
C ARG A 34 16.62 2.03 2.56
N ASP A 35 17.64 1.21 2.36
CA ASP A 35 18.26 1.00 1.04
C ASP A 35 17.27 0.35 0.06
N TYR A 36 16.47 -0.62 0.53
CA TYR A 36 15.40 -1.21 -0.28
C TYR A 36 14.38 -0.16 -0.75
N PHE A 37 13.88 0.69 0.15
CA PHE A 37 12.93 1.75 -0.20
C PHE A 37 13.58 2.84 -1.06
N ASN A 38 14.85 3.19 -0.82
CA ASN A 38 15.55 4.15 -1.68
C ASN A 38 15.79 3.59 -3.09
N SER A 39 15.91 2.27 -3.21
CA SER A 39 16.07 1.57 -4.51
C SER A 39 14.75 1.34 -5.26
N GLY A 40 13.63 1.92 -4.79
CA GLY A 40 12.33 1.78 -5.45
C GLY A 40 11.46 0.64 -4.91
N GLY A 41 11.90 -0.06 -3.86
CA GLY A 41 11.10 -1.09 -3.21
C GLY A 41 9.84 -0.54 -2.53
N THR A 42 8.79 -1.36 -2.41
CA THR A 42 7.55 -0.96 -1.70
C THR A 42 6.98 -2.12 -0.90
N LEU A 43 6.42 -1.84 0.28
CA LEU A 43 5.80 -2.84 1.15
C LEU A 43 4.33 -2.52 1.37
N PHE A 44 3.46 -3.46 1.01
CA PHE A 44 2.05 -3.45 1.32
C PHE A 44 1.76 -4.28 2.58
N LEU A 45 1.42 -3.57 3.65
CA LEU A 45 0.99 -4.09 4.93
C LEU A 45 -0.54 -4.21 4.91
N ASP A 46 -1.04 -5.44 4.97
CA ASP A 46 -2.43 -5.77 4.78
C ASP A 46 -3.09 -6.28 6.07
N ALA A 47 -4.41 -6.15 6.15
CA ALA A 47 -5.17 -6.58 7.30
C ALA A 47 -5.09 -8.12 7.44
N CYS A 48 -4.87 -8.59 8.67
CA CYS A 48 -4.82 -10.03 8.93
C CYS A 48 -6.17 -10.70 8.62
N PRO A 49 -6.20 -11.84 7.93
CA PRO A 49 -7.44 -12.51 7.56
C PRO A 49 -8.15 -13.22 8.73
N VAL A 50 -7.42 -13.56 9.79
CA VAL A 50 -7.96 -14.34 10.92
C VAL A 50 -8.74 -13.43 11.86
N SER A 51 -10.01 -13.77 12.12
CA SER A 51 -10.91 -12.98 12.98
C SER A 51 -10.58 -13.04 14.46
N LYS A 52 -9.87 -14.09 14.90
CA LYS A 52 -9.46 -14.37 16.28
C LYS A 52 -8.04 -13.90 16.59
N ILE A 53 -7.69 -12.67 16.23
CA ILE A 53 -6.62 -12.01 16.97
C ILE A 53 -7.22 -11.68 18.34
N SER A 54 -6.91 -12.49 19.34
CA SER A 54 -7.34 -12.34 20.74
C SER A 54 -6.68 -11.14 21.45
N GLY A 55 -6.33 -10.10 20.69
CA GLY A 55 -5.54 -8.96 21.13
C GLY A 55 -5.87 -7.70 20.36
N ASP A 56 -5.39 -6.58 20.90
CA ASP A 56 -5.65 -5.21 20.46
C ASP A 56 -5.11 -4.95 19.03
N GLU A 57 -5.93 -5.19 18.00
CA GLU A 57 -5.59 -4.95 16.58
C GLU A 57 -5.04 -3.54 16.36
N LYS A 58 -5.51 -2.58 17.14
CA LYS A 58 -5.05 -1.20 17.10
C LYS A 58 -3.56 -1.10 17.47
N ASN A 59 -3.10 -1.91 18.43
CA ASN A 59 -1.68 -1.99 18.79
C ASN A 59 -0.86 -2.68 17.70
N LEU A 60 -1.40 -3.70 17.02
CA LEU A 60 -0.73 -4.31 15.86
C LEU A 60 -0.51 -3.29 14.75
N TYR A 61 -1.57 -2.61 14.32
CA TYR A 61 -1.49 -1.58 13.28
C TYR A 61 -0.59 -0.40 13.70
N ARG A 62 -0.65 -0.01 14.98
CA ARG A 62 0.24 1.03 15.51
C ARG A 62 1.71 0.59 15.46
N SER A 63 2.02 -0.66 15.84
CA SER A 63 3.40 -1.18 15.82
C SER A 63 4.01 -1.12 14.41
N TRP A 64 3.24 -1.44 13.38
CA TRP A 64 3.67 -1.35 11.98
C TRP A 64 3.84 0.09 11.49
N LYS A 65 2.97 1.01 11.94
CA LYS A 65 3.15 2.44 11.66
C LYS A 65 4.42 3.00 12.32
N ASP A 66 4.68 2.63 13.57
CA ASP A 66 5.87 3.06 14.30
C ASP A 66 7.14 2.46 13.68
N TRP A 67 7.11 1.19 13.28
CA TRP A 67 8.18 0.54 12.53
C TRP A 67 8.53 1.29 11.25
N GLY A 68 7.53 1.74 10.46
CA GLY A 68 7.78 2.56 9.27
C GLY A 68 8.44 3.91 9.58
N ARG A 69 8.04 4.57 10.68
CA ARG A 69 8.65 5.83 11.13
C ARG A 69 10.09 5.65 11.62
N MET A 70 10.44 4.49 12.17
CA MET A 70 11.82 4.21 12.59
C MET A 70 12.77 4.17 11.38
N ILE A 71 12.31 3.71 10.22
CA ILE A 71 13.12 3.65 8.99
C ILE A 71 13.39 5.07 8.48
N PHE A 72 12.33 5.88 8.37
CA PHE A 72 12.41 7.28 7.92
C PHE A 72 11.85 8.24 8.99
N PRO A 73 12.66 8.65 9.98
CA PRO A 73 12.24 9.63 10.97
C PRO A 73 11.78 10.94 10.32
N GLY A 74 10.74 11.56 10.88
CA GLY A 74 10.17 12.79 10.34
C GLY A 74 9.16 12.57 9.21
N THR A 75 9.02 11.35 8.67
CA THR A 75 7.93 11.04 7.74
C THR A 75 6.61 10.80 8.49
N GLY A 76 5.51 11.21 7.85
CA GLY A 76 4.16 11.12 8.40
C GLY A 76 3.32 10.12 7.62
N TRP A 77 2.58 9.28 8.35
CA TRP A 77 1.51 8.49 7.75
C TRP A 77 0.33 9.40 7.42
N SER A 78 -0.10 9.40 6.16
CA SER A 78 -1.27 10.13 5.72
C SER A 78 -2.40 9.16 5.35
N PRO A 79 -3.67 9.50 5.59
CA PRO A 79 -4.77 8.72 5.04
C PRO A 79 -4.76 8.83 3.51
N LEU A 80 -5.11 7.74 2.82
CA LEU A 80 -5.21 7.78 1.37
C LEU A 80 -6.30 8.79 0.96
N ASN A 81 -5.87 9.87 0.32
CA ASN A 81 -6.75 10.92 -0.15
C ASN A 81 -7.17 10.70 -1.61
N ARG A 82 -8.27 11.31 -2.06
CA ARG A 82 -8.78 11.12 -3.43
C ARG A 82 -7.92 11.75 -4.52
N LYS A 83 -7.10 12.73 -4.17
CA LYS A 83 -6.19 13.38 -5.12
C LYS A 83 -4.91 12.57 -5.33
N HIS A 84 -4.67 11.55 -4.51
CA HIS A 84 -3.53 10.67 -4.63
C HIS A 84 -3.63 9.84 -5.92
N ALA A 85 -2.49 9.66 -6.60
CA ALA A 85 -2.37 8.97 -7.88
C ALA A 85 -3.10 7.62 -7.91
N LEU A 86 -3.07 6.89 -6.79
CA LEU A 86 -3.79 5.61 -6.63
C LEU A 86 -5.27 5.66 -7.03
N SER A 87 -5.94 6.79 -6.87
CA SER A 87 -7.36 6.94 -7.21
C SER A 87 -7.62 6.87 -8.72
N PHE A 88 -6.59 7.03 -9.55
CA PHE A 88 -6.69 7.14 -11.01
C PHE A 88 -5.49 6.52 -11.76
N SER A 89 -4.67 5.68 -11.11
CA SER A 89 -3.52 5.01 -11.72
C SER A 89 -3.90 4.14 -12.94
N PHE A 90 -5.09 3.53 -12.93
CA PHE A 90 -5.62 2.80 -14.09
C PHE A 90 -7.11 3.03 -14.27
N TYR A 91 -7.91 2.54 -13.32
CA TYR A 91 -9.33 2.86 -13.20
C TYR A 91 -9.52 4.16 -12.42
N LEU A 92 -10.61 4.87 -12.70
CA LEU A 92 -11.10 5.91 -11.80
C LEU A 92 -11.85 5.25 -10.64
N LEU A 93 -11.29 5.34 -9.43
CA LEU A 93 -11.90 4.78 -8.22
C LEU A 93 -12.88 5.78 -7.62
N GLU A 94 -14.07 5.30 -7.25
CA GLU A 94 -15.08 6.12 -6.63
C GLU A 94 -14.78 6.40 -5.16
N LYS A 95 -15.29 7.53 -4.64
CA LYS A 95 -15.15 7.95 -3.23
C LYS A 95 -15.44 6.81 -2.25
N ARG A 96 -16.54 6.08 -2.46
CA ARG A 96 -17.01 5.00 -1.58
C ARG A 96 -16.09 3.78 -1.54
N MET A 97 -15.20 3.64 -2.53
CA MET A 97 -14.22 2.55 -2.63
C MET A 97 -12.98 2.85 -1.78
N LEU A 98 -12.62 4.13 -1.63
CA LEU A 98 -11.42 4.59 -0.91
C LEU A 98 -11.72 5.11 0.51
N LEU A 99 -12.97 5.47 0.78
CA LEU A 99 -13.43 6.03 2.04
C LEU A 99 -14.61 5.21 2.55
N GLY A 100 -14.41 4.47 3.63
CA GLY A 100 -15.49 3.88 4.40
C GLY A 100 -16.24 4.94 5.21
N ARG A 101 -17.27 4.53 5.96
CA ARG A 101 -18.00 5.43 6.87
C ARG A 101 -17.09 6.07 7.92
N GLU A 102 -16.01 5.40 8.30
CA GLU A 102 -15.04 5.84 9.31
C GLU A 102 -13.78 6.49 8.71
N GLY A 103 -13.78 6.79 7.40
CA GLY A 103 -12.62 7.34 6.69
C GLY A 103 -11.90 6.29 5.82
N SER A 104 -10.69 6.63 5.35
CA SER A 104 -9.95 5.71 4.49
C SER A 104 -9.37 4.56 5.32
N PRO A 105 -9.61 3.30 4.94
CA PRO A 105 -8.97 2.16 5.60
C PRO A 105 -7.49 2.02 5.22
N PHE A 106 -7.04 2.83 4.25
CA PHE A 106 -5.67 2.87 3.77
C PHE A 106 -4.94 4.07 4.36
N SER A 107 -3.74 3.84 4.88
CA SER A 107 -2.76 4.88 5.18
C SER A 107 -1.51 4.64 4.32
N ILE A 108 -0.88 5.71 3.86
CA ILE A 108 0.35 5.67 3.09
C ILE A 108 1.48 6.34 3.88
N LEU A 109 2.69 5.82 3.72
CA LEU A 109 3.92 6.50 4.07
C LEU A 109 4.64 6.81 2.76
N GLU A 110 4.91 8.09 2.54
CA GLU A 110 5.63 8.55 1.37
C GLU A 110 7.05 8.99 1.77
N HIS A 111 7.99 8.73 0.88
CA HIS A 111 9.36 9.23 0.96
C HIS A 111 9.77 9.69 -0.44
N ASP A 112 10.29 10.92 -0.54
CA ASP A 112 10.67 11.56 -1.80
C ASP A 112 9.58 11.49 -2.89
N GLY A 113 8.34 11.78 -2.50
CA GLY A 113 7.19 11.81 -3.41
C GLY A 113 6.66 10.43 -3.83
N ARG A 114 7.24 9.34 -3.31
CA ARG A 114 6.87 7.96 -3.66
C ARG A 114 6.28 7.22 -2.47
N VAL A 115 5.24 6.42 -2.71
CA VAL A 115 4.68 5.52 -1.69
C VAL A 115 5.65 4.39 -1.40
N ILE A 116 6.20 4.36 -0.18
CA ILE A 116 7.12 3.31 0.30
C ILE A 116 6.42 2.26 1.14
N LEU A 117 5.40 2.66 1.91
CA LEU A 117 4.55 1.76 2.68
C LEU A 117 3.09 2.07 2.41
N LEU A 118 2.32 1.02 2.17
CA LEU A 118 0.88 1.08 2.18
C LEU A 118 0.35 0.22 3.33
N HIS A 119 -0.58 0.77 4.09
CA HIS A 119 -1.14 0.12 5.27
C HIS A 119 -2.65 0.02 5.13
N ASN A 120 -3.18 -1.19 4.95
CA ASN A 120 -4.62 -1.48 4.94
C ASN A 120 -5.08 -2.04 6.28
N GLN A 121 -6.06 -1.38 6.91
CA GLN A 121 -6.69 -1.83 8.16
C GLN A 121 -7.99 -2.60 7.93
N SER A 122 -8.51 -2.61 6.70
CA SER A 122 -9.79 -3.23 6.41
C SER A 122 -9.62 -4.61 5.83
N ARG A 123 -10.05 -5.62 6.60
CA ARG A 123 -10.16 -7.00 6.12
C ARG A 123 -11.02 -7.10 4.87
N ARG A 124 -12.08 -6.29 4.77
CA ARG A 124 -12.93 -6.22 3.57
C ARG A 124 -12.06 -6.01 2.32
N TRP A 125 -11.17 -5.03 2.36
CA TRP A 125 -10.32 -4.64 1.23
C TRP A 125 -8.98 -5.40 1.16
N SER A 126 -8.82 -6.48 1.91
CA SER A 126 -7.56 -7.25 1.95
C SER A 126 -7.36 -8.10 0.70
N TRP A 127 -6.09 -8.38 0.40
CA TRP A 127 -5.67 -9.32 -0.63
C TRP A 127 -6.24 -10.72 -0.38
N HIS A 128 -6.33 -11.13 0.88
CA HIS A 128 -6.96 -12.39 1.25
C HIS A 128 -8.44 -12.44 0.83
N THR A 129 -9.20 -11.36 1.07
CA THR A 129 -10.61 -11.29 0.66
C THR A 129 -10.78 -11.26 -0.86
N LEU A 130 -9.86 -10.62 -1.58
CA LEU A 130 -9.85 -10.70 -3.04
C LEU A 130 -9.63 -12.15 -3.51
N LYS A 131 -8.61 -12.83 -2.98
CA LYS A 131 -8.27 -14.21 -3.37
C LYS A 131 -9.37 -15.22 -3.02
N SER A 132 -10.07 -15.04 -1.91
CA SER A 132 -11.14 -15.96 -1.48
C SER A 132 -12.44 -15.79 -2.25
N LYS A 133 -12.58 -14.74 -3.06
CA LYS A 133 -13.74 -14.46 -3.90
C LYS A 133 -13.31 -14.33 -5.37
N PRO A 134 -12.92 -15.45 -6.01
CA PRO A 134 -12.45 -15.42 -7.39
C PRO A 134 -13.52 -14.89 -8.34
N VAL A 135 -13.06 -14.22 -9.38
CA VAL A 135 -13.90 -13.75 -10.48
C VAL A 135 -14.48 -14.96 -11.20
N THR A 136 -15.79 -14.98 -11.38
CA THR A 136 -16.47 -16.02 -12.14
C THR A 136 -16.91 -15.49 -13.50
N ALA A 137 -17.16 -16.38 -14.47
CA ALA A 137 -17.73 -16.02 -15.77
C ALA A 137 -19.21 -15.59 -15.70
N LYS A 138 -19.86 -15.75 -14.53
CA LYS A 138 -21.20 -15.22 -14.25
C LYS A 138 -21.10 -13.74 -13.85
N LEU A 139 -22.23 -13.04 -13.82
CA LEU A 139 -22.28 -11.66 -13.34
C LEU A 139 -21.75 -11.61 -11.90
N ASN A 140 -20.55 -11.05 -11.74
CA ASN A 140 -19.95 -10.90 -10.43
C ASN A 140 -20.70 -9.80 -9.66
N PRO A 141 -20.92 -9.97 -8.35
CA PRO A 141 -21.52 -8.91 -7.57
C PRO A 141 -20.63 -7.65 -7.61
N PRO A 142 -21.20 -6.43 -7.60
CA PRO A 142 -20.45 -5.18 -7.82
C PRO A 142 -19.25 -4.98 -6.87
N ASN A 143 -19.29 -5.62 -5.70
CA ASN A 143 -18.18 -5.59 -4.75
C ASN A 143 -16.93 -6.29 -5.31
N VAL A 144 -17.03 -7.40 -6.03
CA VAL A 144 -15.85 -8.14 -6.56
C VAL A 144 -15.11 -7.27 -7.57
N GLU A 145 -15.83 -6.68 -8.51
CA GLU A 145 -15.26 -5.75 -9.49
C GLU A 145 -14.57 -4.57 -8.82
N ILE A 146 -15.20 -3.99 -7.79
CA ILE A 146 -14.63 -2.87 -7.04
C ILE A 146 -13.30 -3.24 -6.37
N HIS A 147 -13.17 -4.46 -5.82
CA HIS A 147 -11.88 -4.93 -5.26
C HIS A 147 -10.83 -5.07 -6.35
N LEU A 148 -11.16 -5.67 -7.49
CA LEU A 148 -10.22 -5.82 -8.61
C LEU A 148 -9.69 -4.47 -9.08
N ARG A 149 -10.57 -3.48 -9.28
CA ARG A 149 -10.18 -2.14 -9.73
C ARG A 149 -9.19 -1.48 -8.76
N LEU A 150 -9.45 -1.60 -7.45
CA LEU A 150 -8.54 -1.09 -6.42
C LEU A 150 -7.16 -1.77 -6.47
N PHE A 151 -7.13 -3.09 -6.56
CA PHE A 151 -5.88 -3.85 -6.61
C PHE A 151 -5.09 -3.63 -7.90
N ILE A 152 -5.77 -3.50 -9.05
CA ILE A 152 -5.13 -3.13 -10.31
C ILE A 152 -4.50 -1.74 -10.20
N ASN A 153 -5.23 -0.75 -9.67
CA ASN A 153 -4.68 0.58 -9.43
C ASN A 153 -3.47 0.53 -8.49
N LEU A 154 -3.52 -0.31 -7.46
CA LEU A 154 -2.39 -0.50 -6.54
C LEU A 154 -1.18 -1.04 -7.27
N LEU A 155 -1.32 -2.15 -7.99
CA LEU A 155 -0.20 -2.73 -8.75
C LEU A 155 0.36 -1.72 -9.76
N MET A 156 -0.50 -0.95 -10.43
CA MET A 156 -0.06 0.09 -11.36
C MET A 156 0.73 1.19 -10.65
N LEU A 157 0.24 1.72 -9.53
CA LEU A 157 0.99 2.69 -8.73
C LEU A 157 2.35 2.11 -8.29
N LEU A 158 2.36 0.86 -7.83
CA LEU A 158 3.56 0.22 -7.28
C LEU A 158 4.62 -0.07 -8.36
N PHE A 159 4.20 -0.45 -9.58
CA PHE A 159 5.12 -0.76 -10.67
C PHE A 159 5.49 0.44 -11.54
N THR A 160 4.64 1.47 -11.60
CA THR A 160 4.82 2.61 -12.52
C THR A 160 4.98 3.96 -11.80
N GLY A 161 4.90 3.98 -10.47
CA GLY A 161 5.01 5.19 -9.67
C GLY A 161 3.91 6.20 -10.01
N ASP A 162 4.33 7.42 -10.29
CA ASP A 162 3.51 8.59 -10.62
C ASP A 162 3.31 8.78 -12.14
N TYR A 163 3.60 7.77 -12.97
CA TYR A 163 3.42 7.80 -14.44
C TYR A 163 2.13 8.50 -14.91
N LYS A 164 1.01 8.29 -14.22
CA LYS A 164 -0.28 8.92 -14.55
C LYS A 164 -0.35 10.41 -14.21
N GLN A 165 0.32 10.86 -13.14
CA GLN A 165 0.45 12.29 -12.84
C GLN A 165 1.33 12.97 -13.90
N ASP A 166 2.42 12.32 -14.31
CA ASP A 166 3.26 12.82 -15.40
C ASP A 166 2.51 12.93 -16.73
N GLN A 167 1.66 11.95 -17.05
CA GLN A 167 0.83 12.01 -18.26
C GLN A 167 -0.14 13.20 -18.26
N LEU A 168 -0.66 13.59 -17.09
CA LEU A 168 -1.54 14.76 -16.95
C LEU A 168 -0.76 16.09 -17.11
N HIS A 169 0.52 16.12 -16.73
CA HIS A 169 1.36 17.32 -16.80
C HIS A 169 2.24 17.40 -18.06
N LEU A 170 2.28 16.34 -18.87
CA LEU A 170 3.08 16.26 -20.10
C LEU A 170 2.91 17.48 -21.03
N PRO A 171 1.69 18.03 -21.26
CA PRO A 171 1.55 19.22 -22.09
C PRO A 171 2.30 20.44 -21.53
N THR A 172 2.26 20.63 -20.20
CA THR A 172 2.94 21.72 -19.50
C THR A 172 4.46 21.52 -19.47
N ILE A 173 4.92 20.28 -19.33
CA ILE A 173 6.35 19.92 -19.36
C ILE A 173 6.94 20.20 -20.75
N LEU A 174 6.23 19.84 -21.83
CA LEU A 174 6.67 20.08 -23.20
C LEU A 174 6.74 21.58 -23.54
N LEU A 175 5.83 22.40 -22.98
CA LEU A 175 5.85 23.86 -23.15
C LEU A 175 7.07 24.53 -22.49
N ARG A 176 7.61 23.97 -21.40
CA ARG A 176 8.79 24.51 -20.71
C ARG A 176 10.13 24.07 -21.32
N ARG A 177 10.11 23.10 -22.24
CA ARG A 177 11.30 22.60 -22.96
C ARG A 177 11.54 23.29 -24.30
N ARG A 178 10.64 24.18 -24.72
CA ARG A 178 10.82 25.11 -25.84
C ARG A 178 11.35 26.43 -25.31
#